data_AF-I7LIQ9-F1
#
_entry.id   AF-I7LIQ9-F1
#
_cell.length_a   1.000
_cell.length_b   1.000
_cell.length_c   1.000
_cell.angle_alpha   90.00
_cell.angle_beta   90.00
_cell.angle_gamma   90.00
#
_symmetry.space_group_name_H-M   'P 1'
#
loop_
_entity.id
_entity.type
_entity.pdbx_description
1 polymer ?
#
loop_
_entity_poly.entity_id
_entity_poly.type
_entity_poly.pdbx_seq_one_letter_code
_entity_poly.pdbx_strand_id
1 'polypeptide(L)'
;MGEDLEKAGFILKYENTKNLLECELTPLTDVLLKLSYICVNFANTASIIKNITINETHEVKEFLDIVFDMRKVADKLEDIIECRSEIIFRLIKAGVFDVKNVLDEEKK
;
A
#
# COMPACT_ATOMS: atom_id res chain seq x y z
N MET A 1 -24.24 -8.40 14.98
CA MET A 1 -24.92 -8.34 13.67
C MET A 1 -24.01 -7.82 12.56
N GLY A 2 -23.42 -6.62 12.65
CA GLY A 2 -22.48 -6.13 11.61
C GLY A 2 -21.14 -6.90 11.56
N GLU A 3 -20.48 -7.09 12.70
CA GLU A 3 -19.19 -7.81 12.78
C GLU A 3 -19.28 -9.27 12.34
N ASP A 4 -20.41 -9.95 12.56
CA ASP A 4 -20.59 -11.36 12.22
C ASP A 4 -20.72 -11.57 10.71
N LEU A 5 -21.31 -10.60 10.01
CA LEU A 5 -21.46 -10.59 8.54
C LEU A 5 -20.12 -10.31 7.84
N GLU A 6 -19.32 -9.37 8.35
CA GLU A 6 -17.96 -9.14 7.85
C GLU A 6 -17.07 -10.35 8.07
N LYS A 7 -17.09 -10.95 9.26
CA LYS A 7 -16.35 -12.19 9.55
C LYS A 7 -16.74 -13.30 8.58
N ALA A 8 -18.03 -13.54 8.35
CA ALA A 8 -18.50 -14.55 7.40
C ALA A 8 -18.05 -14.25 5.96
N GLY A 9 -18.11 -12.99 5.53
CA GLY A 9 -17.66 -12.56 4.21
C GLY A 9 -16.16 -12.79 3.97
N PHE A 10 -15.32 -12.56 4.99
CA PHE A 10 -13.89 -12.87 4.93
C PHE A 10 -13.62 -14.37 4.94
N ILE A 11 -14.25 -15.15 5.83
CA ILE A 11 -14.09 -16.62 5.89
C ILE A 11 -14.44 -17.28 4.55
N LEU A 12 -15.48 -16.80 3.89
CA LEU A 12 -15.92 -17.37 2.60
C LEU A 12 -15.04 -16.97 1.42
N LYS A 13 -14.27 -15.89 1.54
CA LYS A 13 -13.48 -15.32 0.45
C LYS A 13 -12.01 -15.73 0.48
N TYR A 14 -11.45 -16.06 1.65
CA TYR A 14 -10.04 -16.38 1.80
C TYR A 14 -9.84 -17.71 2.53
N GLU A 15 -8.88 -18.50 2.06
CA GLU A 15 -8.65 -19.86 2.57
C GLU A 15 -7.81 -19.88 3.86
N ASN A 16 -6.90 -18.93 4.01
CA ASN A 16 -5.98 -18.83 5.14
C ASN A 16 -5.46 -17.39 5.30
N THR A 17 -4.76 -17.12 6.41
CA THR A 17 -4.17 -15.80 6.72
C THR A 17 -3.23 -15.31 5.63
N LYS A 18 -2.45 -16.22 5.02
CA LYS A 18 -1.50 -15.87 3.95
C LYS A 18 -2.23 -15.35 2.71
N ASN A 19 -3.23 -16.08 2.23
CA ASN A 19 -4.07 -15.70 1.10
C ASN A 19 -4.81 -14.37 1.37
N LEU A 20 -5.29 -14.16 2.59
CA LEU A 20 -5.88 -12.89 3.03
C LEU A 20 -4.89 -11.72 2.89
N LEU A 21 -3.68 -11.85 3.43
CA LEU A 21 -2.66 -10.80 3.37
C LEU A 21 -2.19 -10.55 1.94
N GLU A 22 -1.96 -11.61 1.17
CA GLU A 22 -1.53 -11.55 -0.23
C GLU A 22 -2.57 -10.90 -1.15
N CYS A 23 -3.86 -11.05 -0.84
CA CYS A 23 -4.94 -10.47 -1.64
C CYS A 23 -5.31 -9.04 -1.21
N GLU A 24 -5.22 -8.73 0.08
CA GLU A 24 -5.70 -7.44 0.60
C GLU A 24 -4.59 -6.41 0.82
N LEU A 25 -3.40 -6.81 1.31
CA LEU A 25 -2.34 -5.87 1.70
C LEU A 25 -1.18 -5.81 0.71
N THR A 26 -0.75 -6.95 0.16
CA THR A 26 0.40 -7.00 -0.76
C THR A 26 0.20 -6.09 -1.99
N PRO A 27 -0.94 -6.09 -2.69
CA PRO A 27 -1.11 -5.26 -3.88
C PRO A 27 -1.08 -3.77 -3.55
N LEU A 28 -1.64 -3.38 -2.39
CA LEU A 28 -1.66 -1.99 -1.93
C LEU A 28 -0.24 -1.53 -1.56
N THR A 29 0.51 -2.38 -0.86
CA THR A 29 1.90 -2.11 -0.48
C THR A 29 2.80 -1.99 -1.72
N ASP A 30 2.61 -2.86 -2.71
CA ASP A 30 3.33 -2.81 -3.99
C ASP A 30 3.07 -1.51 -4.75
N VAL A 31 1.83 -1.02 -4.77
CA VAL A 31 1.49 0.27 -5.38
C VAL A 31 2.16 1.41 -4.64
N LEU A 32 2.15 1.40 -3.30
CA LEU A 32 2.80 2.42 -2.48
C LEU A 32 4.32 2.46 -2.74
N LEU A 33 4.97 1.29 -2.83
CA LEU A 33 6.39 1.18 -3.17
C LEU A 33 6.70 1.75 -4.57
N LYS A 34 5.88 1.42 -5.56
CA LYS A 34 6.02 1.96 -6.93
C LYS A 34 5.85 3.48 -6.95
N LEU A 35 4.86 4.02 -6.22
CA LEU A 35 4.67 5.47 -6.10
C LEU A 35 5.89 6.15 -5.47
N SER A 36 6.45 5.58 -4.39
CA SER A 36 7.67 6.09 -3.77
C SER A 36 8.84 6.16 -4.76
N TYR A 37 9.05 5.10 -5.55
CA TYR A 37 10.09 5.07 -6.58
C TYR A 37 9.88 6.14 -7.66
N ILE A 38 8.63 6.31 -8.13
CA ILE A 38 8.30 7.32 -9.14
C ILE A 38 8.55 8.74 -8.59
N CYS A 39 8.12 9.03 -7.35
CA CYS A 39 8.36 10.32 -6.70
C CYS A 39 9.84 10.67 -6.64
N VAL A 40 10.69 9.71 -6.25
CA VAL A 40 12.16 9.92 -6.20
C VAL A 40 12.72 10.23 -7.59
N ASN A 41 12.29 9.51 -8.62
CA ASN A 41 12.77 9.74 -9.99
C ASN A 41 12.31 11.08 -10.57
N PHE A 42 11.09 11.51 -10.29
CA PHE A 42 10.59 12.82 -10.68
C PHE A 42 11.38 13.94 -9.97
N ALA A 43 11.65 13.81 -8.68
CA ALA A 43 12.46 14.78 -7.93
C ALA A 43 13.90 14.87 -8.46
N ASN A 44 14.52 13.72 -8.78
CA ASN A 44 15.85 13.67 -9.40
C ASN A 44 15.85 14.34 -10.77
N THR A 45 14.84 14.06 -11.61
CA THR A 45 14.69 14.68 -12.93
C THR A 45 14.53 16.20 -12.82
N ALA A 46 13.70 16.69 -11.90
CA ALA A 46 13.53 18.12 -11.65
C ALA A 46 14.84 18.80 -11.22
N SER A 47 15.65 18.12 -10.40
CA SER A 47 16.98 18.60 -9.99
C SER A 47 17.95 18.70 -11.17
N ILE A 48 17.95 17.69 -12.06
CA ILE A 48 18.77 17.69 -13.27
C ILE A 48 18.37 18.82 -14.21
N ILE A 49 17.07 18.99 -14.49
CA ILE A 49 16.56 20.06 -15.36
C ILE A 49 16.95 21.42 -14.80
N LYS A 50 16.76 21.65 -13.49
CA LYS A 50 17.17 22.90 -12.83
C LYS A 50 18.66 23.21 -13.01
N ASN A 51 19.52 22.19 -12.98
CA ASN A 51 20.96 22.35 -13.11
C ASN A 51 21.41 22.56 -14.58
N ILE A 52 20.67 22.03 -15.56
CA ILE A 52 20.98 22.17 -16.99
C ILE A 52 20.40 23.49 -17.54
N THR A 53 19.16 23.81 -17.20
CA THR A 53 18.43 24.96 -17.76
C THR A 53 18.00 25.90 -16.64
N ILE A 54 18.79 26.96 -16.40
CA ILE A 54 18.47 27.99 -15.39
C ILE A 54 17.13 28.71 -15.69
N ASN A 55 16.62 28.63 -16.93
CA ASN A 55 15.43 29.36 -17.39
C ASN A 55 14.13 28.53 -17.48
N GLU A 56 14.14 27.20 -17.30
CA GLU A 56 12.92 26.36 -17.41
C GLU A 56 12.24 26.16 -16.04
N THR A 57 12.07 27.26 -15.29
CA THR A 57 11.37 27.26 -13.99
C THR A 57 9.93 26.75 -14.05
N HIS A 58 9.30 26.81 -15.23
CA HIS A 58 7.95 26.29 -15.43
C HIS A 58 7.91 24.75 -15.37
N GLU A 59 8.82 24.09 -16.08
CA GLU A 59 8.85 22.62 -16.16
C GLU A 59 9.23 22.02 -14.81
N VAL A 60 10.23 22.60 -14.13
CA VAL A 60 10.60 22.21 -12.77
C VAL A 60 9.41 22.34 -11.80
N LYS A 61 8.58 23.37 -11.97
CA LYS A 61 7.36 23.55 -11.17
C LYS A 61 6.34 22.45 -11.46
N GLU A 62 6.07 22.13 -12.73
CA GLU A 62 5.16 21.04 -13.09
C GLU A 62 5.62 19.69 -12.52
N PHE A 63 6.92 19.38 -12.59
CA PHE A 63 7.47 18.17 -11.98
C PHE A 63 7.24 18.12 -10.47
N LEU A 64 7.45 19.24 -9.76
CA LEU A 64 7.23 19.33 -8.32
C LEU A 64 5.74 19.23 -7.95
N ASP A 65 4.85 19.84 -8.73
CA ASP A 65 3.40 19.74 -8.54
C ASP A 65 2.93 18.29 -8.69
N ILE A 66 3.44 17.56 -9.69
CA ILE A 66 3.17 16.13 -9.89
C ILE A 66 3.67 15.31 -8.69
N VAL A 67 4.89 15.56 -8.19
CA VAL A 67 5.41 14.87 -7.00
C VAL A 67 4.54 15.14 -5.77
N PHE A 68 4.04 16.36 -5.63
CA PHE A 68 3.16 16.73 -4.51
C PHE A 68 1.82 16.00 -4.59
N ASP A 69 1.24 15.88 -5.78
CA ASP A 69 0.01 15.13 -5.98
C ASP A 69 0.19 13.63 -5.78
N MET A 70 1.31 13.05 -6.26
CA MET A 70 1.67 11.66 -5.98
C MET A 70 1.80 11.40 -4.48
N ARG A 71 2.37 12.36 -3.73
CA ARG A 71 2.46 12.26 -2.27
C ARG A 71 1.08 12.22 -1.60
N LYS A 72 0.15 13.09 -2.00
CA LYS A 72 -1.24 13.03 -1.50
C LYS A 72 -1.92 11.70 -1.79
N VAL A 73 -1.63 11.09 -2.95
CA VAL A 73 -2.16 9.76 -3.30
C VAL A 73 -1.53 8.69 -2.42
N ALA A 74 -0.22 8.78 -2.15
CA ALA A 74 0.48 7.88 -1.25
C ALA A 74 -0.09 7.95 0.19
N ASP A 75 -0.32 9.17 0.71
CA ASP A 75 -0.90 9.36 2.06
C ASP A 75 -2.29 8.68 2.16
N LYS A 76 -3.15 8.87 1.16
CA LYS A 76 -4.47 8.20 1.12
C LYS A 76 -4.35 6.68 1.03
N LEU A 77 -3.34 6.18 0.31
CA LEU A 77 -3.11 4.75 0.18
C LEU A 77 -2.60 4.16 1.50
N GLU A 78 -1.76 4.89 2.23
CA GLU A 78 -1.32 4.55 3.57
C GLU A 78 -2.52 4.44 4.53
N ASP A 79 -3.43 5.42 4.53
CA ASP A 79 -4.67 5.38 5.33
C ASP A 79 -5.51 4.11 5.03
N ILE A 80 -5.62 3.74 3.74
CA ILE A 80 -6.34 2.53 3.33
C ILE A 80 -5.64 1.27 3.82
N ILE A 81 -4.31 1.21 3.71
CA ILE A 81 -3.50 0.08 4.19
C ILE A 81 -3.65 -0.07 5.71
N GLU A 82 -3.58 1.03 6.46
CA GLU A 82 -3.76 1.01 7.92
C GLU A 82 -5.15 0.49 8.30
N CYS A 83 -6.20 1.03 7.70
CA CYS A 83 -7.57 0.59 7.92
C CYS A 83 -7.77 -0.91 7.60
N ARG A 84 -7.24 -1.37 6.46
CA ARG A 84 -7.30 -2.79 6.07
C ARG A 84 -6.52 -3.68 7.02
N SER A 85 -5.34 -3.23 7.46
CA SER A 85 -4.50 -3.96 8.41
C SER A 85 -5.20 -4.10 9.75
N GLU A 86 -5.85 -3.05 10.26
CA GLU A 86 -6.63 -3.14 11.49
C GLU A 86 -7.75 -4.20 11.42
N ILE A 87 -8.51 -4.23 10.33
CA ILE A 87 -9.57 -5.21 10.12
C ILE A 87 -8.98 -6.62 10.15
N ILE A 88 -7.89 -6.86 9.43
CA ILE A 88 -7.21 -8.15 9.39
C ILE A 88 -6.69 -8.55 10.78
N PHE A 89 -6.08 -7.63 11.52
CA PHE A 89 -5.62 -7.91 12.89
C PHE A 89 -6.78 -8.27 13.83
N ARG A 90 -7.94 -7.62 13.71
CA ARG A 90 -9.13 -7.98 14.48
C ARG A 90 -9.63 -9.38 14.13
N LEU A 91 -9.65 -9.75 12.85
CA LEU A 91 -10.05 -11.09 12.39
C LEU A 91 -9.10 -12.18 12.90
N ILE A 92 -7.78 -11.92 12.85
CA ILE A 92 -6.77 -12.83 13.39
C ILE A 92 -6.94 -13.00 14.91
N LYS A 93 -7.09 -11.88 15.65
CA LYS A 93 -7.32 -11.93 17.12
C LYS A 93 -8.62 -12.65 17.49
N ALA A 94 -9.63 -12.59 16.63
CA ALA A 94 -10.89 -13.32 16.81
C ALA A 94 -10.78 -14.83 16.53
N GLY A 95 -9.60 -15.33 16.12
CA GLY A 95 -9.38 -16.75 15.84
C GLY A 95 -10.01 -17.23 14.53
N VAL A 96 -10.39 -16.30 13.65
CA VAL A 96 -11.04 -16.60 12.37
C VAL A 96 -10.06 -17.22 11.38
N PHE A 97 -8.83 -16.71 11.36
CA PHE A 97 -7.73 -17.23 10.58
C PHE A 97 -6.61 -17.60 11.55
N ASP A 98 -6.34 -18.90 11.72
CA ASP A 98 -5.34 -19.38 12.67
C ASP A 98 -3.93 -19.00 12.15
N VAL A 99 -3.21 -18.20 12.94
CA VAL A 99 -1.84 -17.74 12.62
C VAL A 99 -0.87 -18.92 12.49
N LYS A 100 -1.22 -20.09 13.03
CA LYS A 100 -0.43 -21.33 12.93
C LYS A 100 -0.17 -21.76 11.49
N ASN A 101 -1.08 -21.48 10.54
CA ASN A 101 -0.87 -21.82 9.13
C ASN A 101 0.17 -20.93 8.41
N VAL A 102 0.63 -19.83 9.03
CA VAL A 102 1.62 -18.94 8.42
C VAL A 102 3.06 -19.43 8.66
N LEU A 103 3.30 -20.14 9.77
CA LEU A 103 4.66 -20.57 10.17
C LEU A 103 5.01 -22.01 9.76
N ASP A 104 4.02 -22.82 9.40
CA ASP A 104 4.23 -24.25 9.12
C ASP A 104 4.54 -24.57 7.64
N GLU A 105 4.35 -23.63 6.70
CA GLU A 105 4.68 -23.86 5.27
C GLU A 105 6.18 -23.65 4.94
N GLU A 106 6.98 -23.04 5.82
CA GLU A 106 8.43 -22.90 5.57
C GLU A 106 9.25 -24.17 5.91
N LYS A 107 8.58 -25.30 6.22
CA LYS A 107 9.24 -26.58 6.58
C LYS A 107 8.93 -27.76 5.65
N LYS A 108 8.65 -27.53 4.37
CA LYS A 108 8.62 -28.62 3.37
C LYS A 108 9.46 -28.31 2.14
#